data_AF-A0A5E6NNN2-F1
#
_entry.id   AF-A0A5E6NNN2-F1
#
_cell.length_a   1.000
_cell.length_b   1.000
_cell.length_c   1.000
_cell.angle_alpha   90.00
_cell.angle_beta   90.00
_cell.angle_gamma   90.00
#
_symmetry.space_group_name_H-M   'P 1'
#
loop_
_entity.id
_entity.type
_entity.pdbx_description
1 polymer ?
#
loop_
_entity_poly.entity_id
_entity_poly.type
_entity_poly.pdbx_seq_one_letter_code
_entity_poly.pdbx_strand_id
1 'polypeptide(L)'
;MVGKELDLPQEVWKRLTWFWGLGFVAIAIVNGYYVRLALAARENLFAATTLDKKIELTELDCVSLATDTAVQFCQNAQQTEASWVNFKLFGTMGLTFVLILLTVVLMSKHLKGKEV
;
A
#
# COMPACT_ATOMS: atom_id res chain seq x y z
N MET A 1 -4.82 23.79 -14.96
CA MET A 1 -4.33 22.39 -14.88
C MET A 1 -3.19 22.26 -15.87
N VAL A 2 -2.09 21.61 -15.48
CA VAL A 2 -0.70 21.76 -15.97
C VAL A 2 -0.51 21.86 -17.51
N GLY A 3 -1.43 21.34 -18.33
CA GLY A 3 -1.37 21.42 -19.80
C GLY A 3 -1.43 22.82 -20.43
N LYS A 4 -1.70 23.90 -19.67
CA LYS A 4 -1.53 25.29 -20.17
C LYS A 4 -0.08 25.77 -20.16
N GLU A 5 0.75 25.24 -19.27
CA GLU A 5 2.18 25.60 -19.11
C GLU A 5 3.10 24.57 -19.80
N LEU A 6 2.58 23.35 -20.02
CA LEU A 6 3.31 22.19 -20.56
C LEU A 6 2.63 21.70 -21.85
N ASP A 7 3.20 22.10 -22.98
CA ASP A 7 2.72 21.81 -24.32
C ASP A 7 3.20 20.42 -24.79
N LEU A 8 2.52 19.38 -24.31
CA LEU A 8 2.83 17.96 -24.60
C LEU A 8 1.80 17.35 -25.56
N PRO A 9 2.23 16.46 -26.49
CA PRO A 9 1.31 15.75 -27.37
C PRO A 9 0.25 14.97 -26.59
N GLN A 10 -1.00 14.94 -27.08
CA GLN A 10 -2.11 14.22 -26.45
C GLN A 10 -1.83 12.72 -26.24
N GLU A 11 -1.02 12.13 -27.13
CA GLU A 11 -0.58 10.73 -27.01
C GLU A 11 0.25 10.47 -25.74
N VAL A 12 1.07 11.44 -25.31
CA VAL A 12 1.88 11.31 -24.09
C VAL A 12 0.98 11.35 -22.85
N TRP A 13 -0.01 12.25 -22.83
CA TRP A 13 -0.99 12.34 -21.74
C TRP A 13 -1.81 11.05 -21.60
N LYS A 14 -2.23 10.44 -22.71
CA LYS A 14 -2.96 9.17 -22.71
C LYS A 14 -2.12 8.02 -22.17
N ARG A 15 -0.86 7.91 -22.60
CA ARG A 15 0.09 6.90 -22.10
C ARG A 15 0.37 7.08 -20.61
N LEU A 16 0.55 8.32 -20.17
CA LEU A 16 0.78 8.66 -18.77
C LEU A 16 -0.42 8.25 -17.90
N THR A 17 -1.64 8.56 -18.34
CA THR A 17 -2.87 8.21 -17.64
C THR A 17 -3.01 6.70 -17.47
N TRP A 18 -2.77 5.93 -18.54
CA TRP A 18 -2.77 4.46 -18.48
C TRP A 18 -1.68 3.90 -17.57
N PHE A 19 -0.47 4.48 -17.60
CA PHE A 19 0.62 4.09 -16.73
C PHE A 19 0.28 4.26 -15.24
N TRP A 20 -0.26 5.42 -14.86
CA TRP A 20 -0.73 5.65 -13.49
C TRP A 20 -1.92 4.75 -13.13
N GLY A 21 -2.88 4.58 -14.03
CA GLY A 21 -4.03 3.70 -13.81
C GLY A 21 -3.61 2.27 -13.50
N LEU A 22 -2.67 1.71 -14.26
CA LEU A 22 -2.10 0.38 -13.99
C LEU A 22 -1.34 0.35 -12.66
N GLY A 23 -0.60 1.40 -12.33
CA GLY A 23 0.06 1.54 -11.03
C GLY A 23 -0.92 1.45 -9.86
N PHE A 24 -2.03 2.18 -9.92
CA PHE A 24 -3.05 2.15 -8.87
C PHE A 24 -3.77 0.79 -8.78
N VAL A 25 -4.05 0.15 -9.91
CA VAL A 25 -4.62 -1.21 -9.91
C VAL A 25 -3.68 -2.20 -9.25
N ALA A 26 -2.37 -2.12 -9.52
CA ALA A 26 -1.37 -2.97 -8.87
C ALA A 26 -1.35 -2.75 -7.35
N ILE A 27 -1.36 -1.49 -6.88
CA ILE A 27 -1.46 -1.16 -5.45
C ILE A 27 -2.72 -1.75 -4.83
N ALA A 28 -3.87 -1.63 -5.51
CA ALA A 28 -5.14 -2.12 -5.01
C ALA A 28 -5.13 -3.65 -4.82
N ILE A 29 -4.53 -4.39 -5.75
CA ILE A 29 -4.36 -5.85 -5.66
C ILE A 29 -3.48 -6.22 -4.46
N VAL A 30 -2.32 -5.58 -4.31
CA VAL A 30 -1.40 -5.85 -3.21
C VAL A 30 -2.03 -5.46 -1.86
N ASN A 31 -2.75 -4.33 -1.80
CA ASN A 31 -3.50 -3.94 -0.62
C ASN A 31 -4.55 -5.01 -0.24
N GLY A 32 -5.30 -5.52 -1.22
CA GLY A 32 -6.28 -6.59 -1.00
C GLY A 32 -5.65 -7.86 -0.41
N TYR A 33 -4.43 -8.21 -0.82
CA TYR A 33 -3.67 -9.32 -0.24
C TYR A 33 -3.36 -9.10 1.24
N TYR A 34 -2.80 -7.94 1.61
CA TYR A 34 -2.49 -7.63 3.02
C TYR A 34 -3.74 -7.55 3.89
N VAL A 35 -4.81 -6.91 3.40
CA VAL A 35 -6.10 -6.82 4.11
C VAL A 35 -6.64 -8.21 4.41
N ARG A 36 -6.62 -9.12 3.43
CA ARG A 36 -7.09 -10.50 3.61
C ARG A 36 -6.30 -11.23 4.69
N LEU A 37 -4.97 -11.10 4.68
CA LEU A 37 -4.12 -11.75 5.69
C LEU A 37 -4.36 -11.20 7.10
N ALA A 38 -4.40 -9.87 7.24
CA ALA A 38 -4.63 -9.22 8.53
C ALA A 38 -6.02 -9.56 9.08
N LEU A 39 -7.04 -9.61 8.22
CA LEU A 39 -8.41 -9.95 8.64
C LEU A 39 -8.52 -11.42 9.07
N ALA A 40 -7.90 -12.34 8.32
CA ALA A 40 -7.89 -13.77 8.67
C ALA A 40 -7.13 -14.03 9.98
N ALA A 41 -5.99 -13.38 10.19
CA ALA A 41 -5.24 -13.53 11.44
C ALA A 41 -6.03 -12.99 12.65
N ARG A 42 -6.72 -11.86 12.49
CA ARG A 42 -7.63 -11.31 13.51
C ARG A 42 -8.81 -12.23 13.80
N GLU A 43 -9.42 -12.84 12.79
CA GLU A 43 -10.54 -13.77 12.99
C GLU A 43 -10.13 -14.97 13.86
N ASN A 44 -8.96 -15.57 13.59
CA ASN A 44 -8.44 -16.68 14.40
C ASN A 44 -8.17 -16.28 15.85
N LEU A 45 -7.67 -15.07 16.10
CA LEU A 45 -7.45 -14.55 17.44
C LEU A 45 -8.76 -14.40 18.22
N PHE A 46 -9.78 -13.79 17.62
CA PHE A 46 -11.08 -13.58 18.29
C PHE A 46 -11.93 -14.85 18.38
N ALA A 47 -11.66 -15.86 17.56
CA ALA A 47 -12.26 -17.19 17.72
C ALA A 47 -11.67 -17.93 18.94
N ALA A 48 -10.41 -17.67 19.27
CA ALA A 48 -9.69 -18.33 20.36
C ALA A 48 -9.69 -17.54 21.68
N THR A 49 -10.21 -16.30 21.70
CA THR A 49 -10.16 -15.40 22.86
C THR A 49 -11.48 -14.66 23.08
N THR A 50 -11.70 -14.16 24.29
CA THR A 50 -12.85 -13.29 24.63
C THR A 50 -12.49 -11.80 24.59
N LEU A 51 -11.44 -11.43 23.85
CA LEU A 51 -11.00 -10.03 23.76
C LEU A 51 -12.04 -9.16 23.07
N ASP A 52 -12.12 -7.89 23.46
CA ASP A 52 -12.95 -6.90 22.77
C ASP A 52 -12.43 -6.66 21.35
N LYS A 53 -13.33 -6.65 20.38
CA LYS A 53 -13.02 -6.51 18.95
C LYS A 53 -12.42 -5.14 18.60
N LYS A 54 -12.55 -4.13 19.46
CA LYS A 54 -12.04 -2.77 19.25
C LYS A 54 -10.63 -2.54 19.78
N ILE A 55 -9.97 -3.55 20.32
CA ILE A 55 -8.63 -3.40 20.86
C ILE A 55 -7.62 -3.03 19.76
N GLU A 56 -6.65 -2.18 20.09
CA GLU A 56 -5.50 -1.92 19.24
C GLU A 56 -4.45 -3.01 19.46
N LEU A 57 -4.21 -3.85 18.44
CA LEU A 57 -3.30 -4.99 18.55
C LEU A 57 -1.84 -4.59 18.75
N THR A 58 -1.48 -3.34 18.46
CA THR A 58 -0.10 -2.84 18.60
C THR A 58 0.34 -2.75 20.06
N GLU A 59 -0.57 -2.42 20.98
CA GLU A 59 -0.26 -2.22 22.41
C GLU A 59 -0.54 -3.46 23.27
N LEU A 60 -1.07 -4.53 22.67
CA LEU A 60 -1.48 -5.73 23.39
C LEU A 60 -0.27 -6.62 23.72
N ASP A 61 -0.09 -6.95 25.00
CA ASP A 61 0.94 -7.91 25.44
C ASP A 61 0.48 -9.36 25.19
N CYS A 62 0.82 -9.88 24.02
CA CYS A 62 0.49 -11.24 23.60
C CYS A 62 1.09 -12.33 24.51
N VAL A 63 2.14 -12.05 25.30
CA VAL A 63 2.82 -13.06 26.15
C VAL A 63 2.03 -13.35 27.43
N SER A 64 1.17 -12.42 27.83
CA SER A 64 0.33 -12.54 29.03
C SER A 64 -0.95 -13.35 28.84
N LEU A 65 -1.21 -13.86 27.63
CA LEU A 65 -2.42 -14.63 27.34
C LEU A 65 -2.40 -16.02 28.00
N ALA A 66 -3.57 -16.45 28.47
CA ALA A 66 -3.73 -17.64 29.31
C ALA A 66 -3.42 -18.99 28.64
N THR A 67 -3.22 -19.04 27.31
CA THR A 67 -2.97 -20.29 26.58
C THR A 67 -2.00 -20.06 25.43
N ASP A 68 -1.07 -20.99 25.24
CA ASP A 68 -0.03 -20.92 24.19
C ASP A 68 -0.62 -20.74 22.78
N THR A 69 -1.78 -21.34 22.50
CA THR A 69 -2.49 -21.18 21.23
C THR A 69 -2.95 -19.75 21.00
N ALA A 70 -3.42 -19.08 22.05
CA ALA A 70 -3.89 -17.70 21.99
C ALA A 70 -2.71 -16.72 21.83
N VAL A 71 -1.56 -17.02 22.45
CA VAL A 71 -0.29 -16.29 22.23
C VAL A 71 0.10 -16.33 20.74
N GLN A 72 0.08 -17.52 20.12
CA GLN A 72 0.46 -17.68 18.71
C GLN A 72 -0.47 -16.90 17.76
N PHE A 73 -1.79 -16.97 17.98
CA PHE A 73 -2.73 -16.20 17.16
C PHE A 73 -2.56 -14.69 17.36
N CYS A 74 -2.26 -14.24 18.57
CA CYS A 74 -2.02 -12.83 18.88
C CYS A 74 -0.78 -12.30 18.16
N GLN A 75 0.34 -13.03 18.23
CA GLN A 75 1.58 -12.68 17.54
C GLN A 75 1.39 -12.64 16.02
N ASN A 76 0.68 -13.61 15.45
CA ASN A 76 0.38 -13.63 14.01
C ASN A 76 -0.50 -12.44 13.59
N ALA A 77 -1.51 -12.09 14.38
CA ALA A 77 -2.37 -10.94 14.11
C ALA A 77 -1.57 -9.62 14.18
N GLN A 78 -0.69 -9.45 15.16
CA GLN A 78 0.16 -8.27 15.28
C GLN A 78 1.16 -8.15 14.11
N GLN A 79 1.78 -9.26 13.71
CA GLN A 79 2.74 -9.30 12.60
C GLN A 79 2.10 -8.99 11.24
N THR A 80 0.93 -9.56 10.97
CA THR A 80 0.18 -9.31 9.72
C THR A 80 -0.33 -7.87 9.65
N GLU A 81 -0.76 -7.30 10.77
CA GLU A 81 -1.12 -5.89 10.87
C GLU A 81 0.08 -4.97 10.67
N ALA A 82 1.21 -5.24 11.33
CA ALA A 82 2.44 -4.48 11.14
C ALA A 82 2.89 -4.53 9.67
N SER A 83 2.77 -5.68 9.02
CA SER A 83 3.07 -5.84 7.60
C SER A 83 2.13 -5.01 6.72
N TRP A 84 0.83 -4.97 7.02
CA TRP A 84 -0.15 -4.14 6.31
C TRP A 84 0.10 -2.64 6.50
N VAL A 85 0.41 -2.20 7.73
CA VAL A 85 0.75 -0.81 8.04
C VAL A 85 2.05 -0.41 7.33
N ASN A 86 3.09 -1.24 7.37
CA ASN A 86 4.36 -0.99 6.68
C ASN A 86 4.18 -0.90 5.16
N PHE A 87 3.34 -1.75 4.57
CA PHE A 87 2.99 -1.64 3.15
C PHE A 87 2.31 -0.30 2.84
N LYS A 88 1.38 0.14 3.70
CA LYS A 88 0.71 1.44 3.52
C LYS A 88 1.68 2.62 3.66
N LEU A 89 2.55 2.58 4.67
CA LEU A 89 3.50 3.66 4.97
C LEU A 89 4.62 3.75 3.92
N PHE A 90 5.34 2.65 3.69
CA PHE A 90 6.54 2.64 2.84
C PHE A 90 6.24 2.18 1.41
N GLY A 91 5.34 1.22 1.23
CA GLY A 91 5.02 0.67 -0.09
C GLY A 91 4.37 1.70 -1.00
N THR A 92 3.41 2.47 -0.49
CA THR A 92 2.71 3.49 -1.29
C THR A 92 3.60 4.70 -1.58
N MET A 93 4.41 5.15 -0.61
CA MET A 93 5.34 6.27 -0.77
C MET A 93 6.47 5.92 -1.74
N GLY A 94 7.10 4.75 -1.58
CA GLY A 94 8.18 4.30 -2.45
C GLY A 94 7.72 4.10 -3.89
N LEU A 95 6.56 3.46 -4.09
CA LEU A 95 6.00 3.30 -5.43
C LEU A 95 5.63 4.64 -6.06
N THR A 96 5.00 5.56 -5.32
CA THR A 96 4.64 6.88 -5.84
C THR A 96 5.90 7.65 -6.26
N PHE A 97 6.97 7.58 -5.46
CA PHE A 97 8.25 8.19 -5.81
C PHE A 97 8.82 7.63 -7.12
N VAL A 98 8.81 6.29 -7.28
CA VAL A 98 9.26 5.63 -8.52
C VAL A 98 8.39 6.03 -9.72
N LEU A 99 7.06 6.04 -9.57
CA LEU A 99 6.14 6.45 -10.63
C LEU A 99 6.44 7.89 -11.07
N ILE A 100 6.62 8.81 -10.12
CA ILE A 100 6.97 10.21 -10.41
C ILE A 100 8.30 10.29 -11.17
N LEU A 101 9.36 9.62 -10.71
CA LEU A 101 10.64 9.61 -11.41
C LEU A 101 10.51 9.10 -12.85
N LEU A 102 9.76 8.02 -13.06
CA LEU A 102 9.48 7.49 -14.39
C LEU A 102 8.68 8.47 -15.24
N THR A 103 7.70 9.18 -14.66
CA THR A 103 6.96 10.21 -15.39
C THR A 103 7.85 11.38 -15.82
N VAL A 104 8.78 11.81 -14.97
CA VAL A 104 9.73 12.87 -15.28
C VAL A 104 10.66 12.44 -16.41
N VAL A 105 11.17 11.20 -16.37
CA VAL A 105 12.04 10.65 -17.43
C VAL A 105 11.28 10.49 -18.76
N LEU A 106 10.01 10.07 -18.73
CA LEU A 106 9.18 9.96 -19.94
C LEU A 106 8.90 11.33 -20.57
N MET A 107 8.67 12.35 -19.74
CA MET A 107 8.43 13.72 -20.20
C MET A 107 9.71 14.44 -20.64
N SER A 108 10.86 14.19 -20.02
CA SER A 108 12.13 14.88 -20.34
C SER A 108 12.55 14.71 -21.80
N LYS A 109 12.25 13.56 -22.42
CA LYS A 109 12.49 13.30 -23.84
C LYS A 109 11.67 14.20 -24.78
N HIS A 110 10.52 14.69 -24.32
CA HIS A 110 9.61 15.50 -25.12
C HIS A 110 9.79 17.01 -24.87
N LEU A 111 10.38 17.40 -23.73
CA LEU A 111 10.69 18.79 -23.42
C LEU A 111 11.89 19.33 -24.22
N LYS A 112 12.81 18.45 -24.63
CA LYS A 112 14.03 18.82 -25.36
C LYS A 112 13.83 19.13 -26.86
N GLY A 113 12.60 19.07 -27.36
CA GLY A 113 12.26 19.30 -28.78
C GLY A 113 11.79 20.71 -29.12
N LYS A 114 11.69 21.61 -28.14
CA LYS A 114 11.34 23.02 -28.34
C LYS A 114 12.59 23.89 -28.14
N GLU A 115 13.63 23.62 -28.92
CA GLU A 115 14.71 24.59 -29.13
C GLU A 115 14.21 25.61 -30.15
N VAL A 116 14.07 26.87 -29.73
CA VAL A 116 14.06 28.04 -30.61
C VAL A 116 15.50 28.45 -30.82
#